data_AF-A0A835TZR2-F1
#
_entry.id   AF-A0A835TZR2-F1
#
_cell.length_a   1.000
_cell.length_b   1.000
_cell.length_c   1.000
_cell.angle_alpha   90.00
_cell.angle_beta   90.00
_cell.angle_gamma   90.00
#
_symmetry.space_group_name_H-M   'P 1'
#
loop_
_entity.id
_entity.type
_entity.pdbx_description
1 polymer ?
#
loop_
_entity_poly.entity_id
_entity_poly.type
_entity_poly.pdbx_seq_one_letter_code
_entity_poly.pdbx_strand_id
1 'polypeptide(L)'
;MDARLRTVLVQSTAVGQGLHWRHSVPSDLTPEECQELENIRRRKQELLADIQRLKDEIAEVTNEIENLGSTEEKKNMQRNKQVAMGRKKFNMDPKKGIQFLIENDLLKNTCEDIAQFLYKGEGLNKTAIGDYLGERCTGLSFPGVFWAPATWAFTLQL
;
A
#
# COMPACT_ATOMS: atom_id res chain seq x y z
N MET A 1 38.53 34.57 4.20
CA MET A 1 38.15 34.07 2.87
C MET A 1 38.02 35.27 1.95
N ASP A 2 39.04 35.48 1.12
CA ASP A 2 39.23 36.66 0.28
C ASP A 2 38.05 36.89 -0.68
N ALA A 3 37.68 38.16 -0.92
CA ALA A 3 36.54 38.54 -1.76
C ALA A 3 36.72 38.09 -3.23
N ARG A 4 37.96 37.92 -3.68
CA ARG A 4 38.32 37.44 -5.02
C ARG A 4 38.10 35.94 -5.14
N LEU A 5 38.49 35.16 -4.13
CA LEU A 5 38.20 33.71 -4.07
C LEU A 5 36.69 33.44 -4.04
N ARG A 6 35.91 34.28 -3.32
CA ARG A 6 34.45 34.23 -3.35
C ARG A 6 33.88 34.51 -4.74
N THR A 7 34.39 35.50 -5.46
CA THR A 7 33.96 35.81 -6.84
C THR A 7 34.21 34.64 -7.80
N VAL A 8 35.37 33.98 -7.70
CA VAL A 8 35.71 32.78 -8.51
C VAL A 8 34.78 31.59 -8.19
N LEU A 9 34.44 31.40 -6.92
CA LEU A 9 33.51 30.35 -6.48
C LEU A 9 32.05 30.64 -6.85
N VAL A 10 31.59 31.88 -6.70
CA VAL A 10 30.22 32.31 -6.99
C VAL A 10 29.90 32.19 -8.48
N GLN A 11 30.83 32.58 -9.36
CA GLN A 11 30.69 32.40 -10.81
C GLN A 11 30.64 30.91 -11.24
N SER A 12 31.07 29.99 -10.39
CA SER A 12 31.05 28.54 -10.60
C SER A 12 29.72 27.86 -10.20
N THR A 13 28.72 28.64 -9.74
CA THR A 13 27.45 28.12 -9.18
C THR A 13 26.21 28.53 -9.99
N ALA A 14 26.38 28.90 -11.27
CA ALA A 14 25.24 29.10 -12.16
C ALA A 14 24.67 27.74 -12.57
N VAL A 15 23.40 27.56 -12.22
CA VAL A 15 22.58 26.36 -12.33
C VAL A 15 22.47 25.87 -13.78
N GLY A 16 22.67 24.56 -13.96
CA GLY A 16 22.03 23.76 -15.02
C GLY A 16 22.33 24.15 -16.47
N GLN A 17 23.52 23.79 -16.97
CA GLN A 17 23.81 23.27 -18.32
C GLN A 17 25.33 23.29 -18.56
N GLY A 18 25.88 22.17 -19.05
CA GLY A 18 27.21 22.03 -19.69
C GLY A 18 28.37 22.85 -19.11
N LEU A 19 29.27 22.18 -18.37
CA LEU A 19 30.52 22.75 -17.83
C LEU A 19 31.37 23.41 -18.94
N HIS A 20 31.28 24.73 -19.08
CA HIS A 20 32.23 25.51 -19.88
C HIS A 20 32.98 26.46 -18.95
N TRP A 21 34.20 26.09 -18.56
CA TRP A 21 35.10 26.88 -17.71
C TRP A 21 35.71 28.10 -18.42
N ARG A 22 34.96 28.77 -19.28
CA ARG A 22 35.39 30.09 -19.77
C ARG A 22 34.91 31.11 -18.76
N HIS A 23 35.77 31.52 -17.86
CA HIS A 23 36.25 32.89 -17.68
C HIS A 23 37.35 32.87 -16.61
N SER A 24 38.43 33.57 -16.92
CA SER A 24 39.80 33.38 -16.44
C SER A 24 39.97 33.38 -14.92
N VAL A 25 40.68 32.37 -14.41
CA VAL A 25 41.36 32.46 -13.11
C VAL A 25 42.29 33.68 -13.17
N PRO A 26 42.21 34.64 -12.22
CA PRO A 26 43.12 35.77 -12.18
C PRO A 26 44.57 35.27 -12.10
N SER A 27 45.45 35.78 -12.96
CA SER A 27 46.85 35.34 -13.06
C SER A 27 47.73 35.74 -11.85
N ASP A 28 47.17 36.49 -10.90
CA ASP A 28 47.84 37.12 -9.78
C ASP A 28 47.45 36.51 -8.42
N LEU A 29 47.19 35.20 -8.39
CA LEU A 29 46.97 34.45 -7.15
C LEU A 29 48.30 34.06 -6.50
N THR A 30 48.39 34.21 -5.19
CA THR A 30 49.52 33.70 -4.41
C THR A 30 49.52 32.16 -4.39
N PRO A 31 50.67 31.51 -4.11
CA PRO A 31 50.76 30.04 -4.01
C PRO A 31 49.79 29.46 -2.98
N GLU A 32 49.57 30.18 -1.87
CA GLU A 32 48.64 29.80 -0.81
C GLU A 32 47.18 29.86 -1.29
N GLU A 33 46.79 30.90 -2.02
CA GLU A 33 45.44 31.02 -2.59
C GLU A 33 45.18 29.99 -3.70
N CYS A 34 46.21 29.64 -4.50
CA CYS A 34 46.13 28.55 -5.47
C CYS A 34 45.87 27.20 -4.79
N GLN A 35 46.58 26.94 -3.70
CA GLN A 35 46.41 25.70 -2.93
C GLN A 35 45.05 25.62 -2.25
N GLU A 36 44.54 26.74 -1.71
CA GLU A 36 43.18 26.81 -1.15
C GLU A 36 42.11 26.57 -2.23
N LEU A 37 42.26 27.16 -3.41
CA LEU A 37 41.33 26.97 -4.52
C LEU A 37 41.27 25.52 -4.96
N GLU A 38 42.42 24.85 -5.02
CA GLU A 38 42.51 23.42 -5.37
C GLU A 38 41.87 22.52 -4.30
N ASN A 39 42.09 22.85 -3.02
CA ASN A 39 41.43 22.14 -1.91
C ASN A 39 39.90 22.29 -1.97
N ILE A 40 39.40 23.48 -2.33
CA ILE A 40 37.96 23.72 -2.48
C ILE A 40 37.40 22.99 -3.70
N ARG A 41 38.14 22.95 -4.82
CA ARG A 41 37.76 22.20 -6.01
C ARG A 41 37.62 20.70 -5.73
N ARG A 42 38.59 20.12 -5.03
CA ARG A 42 38.55 18.71 -4.62
C ARG A 42 37.33 18.41 -3.75
N ARG A 43 37.11 19.20 -2.70
CA ARG A 43 35.93 19.04 -1.83
C ARG A 43 34.60 19.21 -2.58
N LYS A 44 34.54 20.14 -3.55
CA LYS A 44 33.37 20.30 -4.42
C LYS A 44 33.12 19.04 -5.26
N GLN A 45 34.15 18.42 -5.79
CA GLN A 45 34.02 17.18 -6.56
C GLN A 45 33.54 16.02 -5.69
N GLU A 46 34.09 15.88 -4.48
CA GLU A 46 33.65 14.87 -3.49
C GLU A 46 32.17 15.04 -3.16
N LEU A 47 31.73 16.26 -2.81
CA LEU A 47 30.34 16.54 -2.49
C LEU A 47 29.39 16.29 -3.68
N LEU A 48 29.83 16.58 -4.91
CA LEU A 48 29.03 16.30 -6.10
C LEU A 48 28.89 14.80 -6.35
N ALA A 49 29.94 14.02 -6.11
CA ALA A 49 29.89 12.57 -6.19
C ALA A 49 28.95 11.99 -5.14
N ASP A 50 29.02 12.49 -3.90
CA ASP A 50 28.11 12.09 -2.81
C ASP A 50 26.65 12.43 -3.12
N ILE A 51 26.38 13.64 -3.64
CA ILE A 51 25.03 14.03 -4.07
C ILE A 51 24.52 13.09 -5.16
N GLN A 52 25.36 12.73 -6.13
CA GLN A 52 24.95 11.82 -7.20
C GLN A 52 24.64 10.43 -6.63
N ARG A 53 25.51 9.91 -5.76
CA ARG A 53 25.28 8.63 -5.09
C ARG A 53 23.98 8.63 -4.28
N LEU A 54 23.73 9.67 -3.48
CA LEU A 54 22.50 9.79 -2.70
C LEU A 54 21.25 9.86 -3.60
N LYS A 55 21.33 10.49 -4.77
CA LYS A 55 20.23 10.48 -5.75
C LYS A 55 19.97 9.09 -6.30
N ASP A 56 21.02 8.34 -6.60
CA ASP A 56 20.90 6.97 -7.11
C ASP A 56 20.32 6.05 -6.02
N GLU A 57 20.77 6.18 -4.77
CA GLU A 57 20.20 5.46 -3.61
C GLU A 57 18.72 5.81 -3.39
N ILE A 58 18.33 7.09 -3.49
CA ILE A 58 16.92 7.49 -3.39
C ILE A 58 16.09 6.89 -4.53
N ALA A 59 16.62 6.87 -5.75
CA ALA A 59 15.93 6.30 -6.90
C ALA A 59 15.71 4.79 -6.74
N GLU A 60 16.70 4.07 -6.22
CA GLU A 60 16.61 2.64 -5.92
C GLU A 60 15.55 2.35 -4.85
N VAL A 61 15.62 3.04 -3.70
CA VAL A 61 14.63 2.88 -2.61
C VAL A 61 13.22 3.22 -3.09
N THR A 62 13.05 4.25 -3.93
CA THR A 62 11.75 4.60 -4.50
C THR A 62 11.20 3.46 -5.37
N ASN A 63 12.04 2.88 -6.24
CA ASN A 63 11.67 1.77 -7.08
C ASN A 63 11.32 0.50 -6.28
N GLU A 64 12.04 0.23 -5.19
CA GLU A 64 11.71 -0.86 -4.26
C GLU A 64 10.33 -0.65 -3.60
N ILE A 65 10.04 0.57 -3.13
CA ILE A 65 8.75 0.92 -2.52
C ILE A 65 7.61 0.72 -3.55
N GLU A 66 7.79 1.17 -4.79
CA GLU A 66 6.79 0.97 -5.85
C GLU A 66 6.57 -0.52 -6.17
N ASN A 67 7.64 -1.30 -6.23
CA ASN A 67 7.56 -2.73 -6.49
C ASN A 67 6.85 -3.48 -5.34
N LEU A 68 7.17 -3.13 -4.09
CA LEU A 68 6.52 -3.66 -2.89
C LEU A 68 5.04 -3.26 -2.83
N GLY A 69 4.73 -1.99 -3.09
CA GLY A 69 3.36 -1.48 -3.17
C GLY A 69 2.54 -2.21 -4.21
N SER A 70 3.08 -2.40 -5.41
CA SER A 70 2.39 -3.13 -6.48
C SER A 70 2.15 -4.60 -6.16
N THR A 71 3.06 -5.24 -5.39
CA THR A 71 2.94 -6.64 -5.00
C THR A 71 1.89 -6.82 -3.91
N GLU A 72 1.86 -5.93 -2.93
CA GLU A 72 0.88 -5.95 -1.84
C GLU A 72 -0.52 -5.60 -2.33
N GLU A 73 -0.65 -4.58 -3.19
CA GLU A 73 -1.93 -4.22 -3.82
C GLU A 73 -2.49 -5.33 -4.71
N LYS A 74 -1.65 -6.03 -5.49
CA LYS A 74 -2.09 -7.17 -6.31
C LYS A 74 -2.62 -8.31 -5.44
N LYS A 75 -1.93 -8.65 -4.35
CA LYS A 75 -2.36 -9.68 -3.39
C LYS A 75 -3.68 -9.30 -2.71
N ASN A 76 -3.79 -8.06 -2.25
CA ASN A 76 -5.02 -7.57 -1.59
C ASN A 76 -6.20 -7.47 -2.57
N MET A 77 -5.96 -7.01 -3.80
CA MET A 77 -6.99 -6.93 -4.83
C MET A 77 -7.51 -8.33 -5.21
N GLN A 78 -6.62 -9.32 -5.31
CA GLN A 78 -7.00 -10.70 -5.58
C GLN A 78 -7.84 -11.27 -4.43
N ARG A 79 -7.41 -11.09 -3.18
CA ARG A 79 -8.15 -11.54 -1.99
C ARG A 79 -9.53 -10.89 -1.90
N ASN A 80 -9.63 -9.58 -2.09
CA ASN A 80 -10.89 -8.85 -2.04
C ASN A 80 -11.86 -9.30 -3.14
N LYS A 81 -11.36 -9.58 -4.35
CA LYS A 81 -12.17 -10.15 -5.44
C LYS A 81 -12.71 -11.52 -5.05
N GLN A 82 -11.89 -12.41 -4.48
CA GLN A 82 -12.35 -13.72 -4.06
C GLN A 82 -13.37 -13.65 -2.91
N VAL A 83 -13.18 -12.74 -1.94
CA VAL A 83 -14.16 -12.51 -0.87
C VAL A 83 -15.49 -12.03 -1.44
N ALA A 84 -15.48 -11.07 -2.37
CA ALA A 84 -16.69 -10.59 -3.03
C ALA A 84 -17.38 -11.71 -3.82
N MET A 85 -16.62 -12.57 -4.52
CA MET A 85 -17.15 -13.75 -5.19
C MET A 85 -17.77 -14.75 -4.20
N GLY A 86 -17.13 -14.99 -3.06
CA GLY A 86 -17.64 -15.88 -2.01
C GLY A 86 -18.95 -15.36 -1.41
N ARG A 87 -19.05 -14.04 -1.13
CA ARG A 87 -20.30 -13.38 -0.71
C ARG A 87 -21.40 -13.55 -1.76
N LYS A 88 -21.08 -13.34 -3.05
CA LYS A 88 -22.05 -13.55 -4.14
C LYS A 88 -22.51 -15.00 -4.23
N LYS A 89 -21.60 -15.97 -4.08
CA LYS A 89 -21.93 -17.40 -4.03
C LYS A 89 -22.82 -17.71 -2.83
N PHE A 90 -22.54 -17.16 -1.65
CA PHE A 90 -23.38 -17.31 -0.47
C PHE A 90 -24.80 -16.81 -0.71
N ASN A 91 -24.95 -15.66 -1.38
CA ASN A 91 -26.26 -15.10 -1.70
C ASN A 91 -27.06 -15.96 -2.69
N MET A 92 -26.41 -16.83 -3.47
CA MET A 92 -27.06 -17.79 -4.36
C MET A 92 -27.31 -19.14 -3.70
N ASP A 93 -26.33 -19.64 -2.95
CA ASP A 93 -26.35 -20.91 -2.24
C ASP A 93 -25.47 -20.75 -0.99
N PRO A 94 -26.09 -20.60 0.19
CA PRO A 94 -25.36 -20.30 1.42
C PRO A 94 -24.32 -21.38 1.78
N LYS A 95 -24.64 -22.66 1.55
CA LYS A 95 -23.73 -23.78 1.83
C LYS A 95 -22.51 -23.75 0.91
N LYS A 96 -22.73 -23.58 -0.40
CA LYS A 96 -21.62 -23.49 -1.37
C LYS A 96 -20.79 -22.22 -1.19
N GLY A 97 -21.41 -21.12 -0.77
CA GLY A 97 -20.71 -19.88 -0.46
C GLY A 97 -19.71 -20.03 0.69
N ILE A 98 -20.15 -20.61 1.81
CA ILE A 98 -19.27 -20.89 2.96
C ILE A 98 -18.17 -21.89 2.57
N GLN A 99 -18.51 -22.96 1.86
CA GLN A 99 -17.54 -23.94 1.38
C GLN A 99 -16.46 -23.30 0.50
N PHE A 100 -16.86 -22.45 -0.45
CA PHE A 100 -15.92 -21.72 -1.31
C PHE A 100 -14.98 -20.79 -0.49
N LEU A 101 -15.53 -20.09 0.50
CA LEU A 101 -14.73 -19.20 1.36
C LEU A 101 -13.71 -20.00 2.20
N ILE A 102 -14.07 -21.20 2.65
CA ILE A 102 -13.17 -22.10 3.37
C ILE A 102 -12.09 -22.67 2.45
N GLU A 103 -12.48 -23.17 1.27
CA GLU A 103 -11.54 -23.74 0.28
C GLU A 103 -10.51 -22.74 -0.25
N ASN A 104 -10.83 -21.43 -0.23
CA ASN A 104 -9.93 -20.36 -0.66
C ASN A 104 -9.18 -19.71 0.52
N ASP A 105 -9.21 -20.28 1.73
CA ASP A 105 -8.59 -19.75 2.95
C ASP A 105 -9.06 -18.31 3.30
N LEU A 106 -10.26 -17.94 2.88
CA LEU A 106 -10.88 -16.64 3.13
C LEU A 106 -11.71 -16.65 4.43
N LEU A 107 -12.13 -17.83 4.86
CA LEU A 107 -12.88 -18.07 6.09
C LEU A 107 -12.39 -19.36 6.73
N LYS A 108 -12.21 -19.38 8.04
CA LYS A 108 -11.83 -20.60 8.75
C LYS A 108 -13.04 -21.52 8.90
N ASN A 109 -12.81 -22.83 8.86
CA ASN A 109 -13.84 -23.85 9.10
C ASN A 109 -14.14 -24.03 10.60
N THR A 110 -14.34 -22.92 11.30
CA THR A 110 -14.63 -22.83 12.74
C THR A 110 -15.98 -22.16 12.90
N CYS A 111 -16.79 -22.66 13.85
CA CYS A 111 -18.14 -22.14 14.05
C CYS A 111 -18.14 -20.66 14.43
N GLU A 112 -17.14 -20.22 15.19
CA GLU A 112 -16.95 -18.84 15.63
C GLU A 112 -16.69 -17.91 14.44
N ASP A 113 -15.78 -18.28 13.53
CA ASP A 113 -15.44 -17.44 12.37
C ASP A 113 -16.62 -17.38 11.39
N ILE A 114 -17.32 -18.51 11.17
CA ILE A 114 -18.53 -18.53 10.35
C ILE A 114 -19.64 -17.67 10.97
N ALA A 115 -19.86 -17.76 12.28
CA ALA A 115 -20.85 -16.92 12.98
C ALA A 115 -20.48 -15.44 12.91
N GLN A 116 -19.20 -15.09 13.09
CA GLN A 116 -18.73 -13.70 12.93
C GLN A 116 -18.92 -13.19 11.49
N PHE A 117 -18.68 -14.03 10.48
CA PHE A 117 -18.91 -13.69 9.08
C PHE A 117 -20.39 -13.39 8.82
N LEU A 118 -21.29 -14.25 9.29
CA LEU A 118 -22.75 -14.07 9.15
C LEU A 118 -23.25 -12.86 9.95
N TYR A 119 -22.71 -12.64 11.15
CA TYR A 119 -23.08 -11.53 12.03
C TYR A 119 -22.66 -10.17 11.45
N LYS A 120 -21.46 -10.06 10.88
CA LYS A 120 -21.01 -8.84 10.18
C LYS A 120 -21.96 -8.47 9.04
N GLY A 121 -22.53 -9.47 8.35
CA GLY A 121 -23.60 -9.28 7.36
C GLY A 121 -23.20 -8.43 6.15
N GLU A 122 -21.92 -8.15 5.95
CA GLU A 122 -21.45 -7.20 4.96
C GLU A 122 -21.52 -7.82 3.55
N GLY A 123 -22.44 -7.35 2.72
CA GLY A 123 -22.66 -7.87 1.36
C GLY A 123 -23.37 -9.23 1.30
N LEU A 124 -23.96 -9.67 2.41
CA LEU A 124 -24.73 -10.91 2.51
C LEU A 124 -26.24 -10.63 2.55
N ASN A 125 -27.02 -11.41 1.82
CA ASN A 125 -28.48 -11.34 1.86
C ASN A 125 -28.99 -11.87 3.20
N LYS A 126 -29.77 -11.06 3.92
CA LYS A 126 -30.36 -11.45 5.22
C LYS A 126 -31.25 -12.69 5.12
N THR A 127 -31.95 -12.87 4.00
CA THR A 127 -32.74 -14.08 3.70
C THR A 127 -31.83 -15.31 3.60
N ALA A 128 -30.75 -15.22 2.83
CA ALA A 128 -29.78 -16.30 2.67
C ALA A 128 -29.09 -16.69 4.00
N ILE A 129 -28.84 -15.70 4.87
CA ILE A 129 -28.36 -15.95 6.25
C ILE A 129 -29.43 -16.70 7.04
N GLY A 130 -30.68 -16.25 6.98
CA GLY A 130 -31.81 -16.90 7.65
C GLY A 130 -32.01 -18.35 7.19
N ASP A 131 -31.91 -18.61 5.89
CA ASP A 131 -32.02 -19.96 5.32
C ASP A 131 -30.86 -20.86 5.81
N TYR A 132 -29.63 -20.34 5.81
CA TYR A 132 -28.45 -21.09 6.29
C TYR A 132 -28.54 -21.45 7.78
N LEU A 133 -28.96 -20.50 8.61
CA LEU A 133 -29.13 -20.71 10.04
C LEU A 133 -30.34 -21.58 10.34
N GLY A 134 -31.44 -21.40 9.59
CA GLY A 134 -32.68 -22.16 9.72
C GLY A 134 -32.47 -23.63 9.42
N GLU A 135 -31.75 -23.98 8.35
CA GLU A 135 -31.46 -25.38 8.02
C GLU A 135 -30.58 -26.08 9.08
N ARG A 136 -29.62 -25.37 9.67
CA ARG A 136 -28.73 -25.90 10.73
C ARG A 136 -29.38 -25.93 12.12
N CYS A 137 -30.36 -25.06 12.39
CA CYS A 137 -31.06 -24.98 13.67
C CYS A 137 -32.25 -25.95 13.81
N THR A 138 -32.61 -26.70 12.76
CA THR A 138 -33.65 -27.76 12.87
C THR A 138 -33.28 -28.90 13.82
N GLY A 139 -32.04 -28.96 14.32
CA GLY A 139 -31.59 -29.93 15.34
C GLY A 139 -31.62 -29.43 16.80
N LEU A 140 -31.85 -28.14 17.05
CA LEU A 140 -32.00 -27.60 18.42
C LEU A 140 -33.46 -27.26 18.67
N SER A 141 -34.21 -28.28 19.09
CA SER A 141 -35.50 -28.11 19.76
C SER A 141 -35.27 -27.30 21.05
N PHE A 142 -35.31 -25.98 20.97
CA PHE A 142 -35.58 -25.14 22.14
C PHE A 142 -37.10 -25.19 22.38
N PRO A 143 -37.58 -25.76 23.51
CA PRO A 143 -38.99 -25.73 23.82
C PRO A 143 -39.43 -24.26 23.99
N GLY A 144 -40.29 -23.78 23.09
CA GLY A 144 -40.90 -22.44 23.16
C GLY A 144 -40.42 -21.41 22.13
N VAL A 145 -39.52 -21.75 21.20
CA VAL A 145 -39.11 -20.80 20.14
C VAL A 145 -39.47 -21.38 18.76
N PHE A 146 -40.61 -20.96 18.22
CA PHE A 146 -41.06 -21.34 16.89
C PHE A 146 -40.33 -20.48 15.85
N TRP A 147 -39.29 -21.03 15.23
CA TRP A 147 -38.64 -20.39 14.09
C TRP A 147 -39.56 -20.52 12.87
N ALA A 148 -40.24 -19.42 12.51
CA ALA A 148 -41.03 -19.36 11.28
C ALA A 148 -40.11 -19.19 10.04
N PRO A 149 -40.34 -19.94 8.95
CA PRO A 149 -39.61 -19.77 7.69
C PRO A 149 -39.90 -18.39 7.06
N ALA A 150 -38.94 -17.90 6.28
CA ALA A 150 -38.80 -16.52 5.79
C ALA A 150 -39.85 -16.02 4.77
N THR A 151 -41.10 -16.49 4.84
CA THR A 151 -42.21 -16.05 3.97
C THR A 151 -43.39 -15.44 4.70
N TRP A 152 -43.38 -15.30 6.03
CA TRP A 152 -44.44 -14.61 6.77
C TRP A 152 -44.17 -13.10 6.85
N ALA A 153 -44.27 -12.44 5.70
CA ALA A 153 -44.46 -11.01 5.64
C ALA A 153 -45.86 -10.68 6.17
N PHE A 154 -45.93 -9.79 7.16
CA PHE A 154 -47.10 -8.96 7.50
C PHE A 154 -48.48 -9.63 7.42
N THR A 155 -48.96 -10.18 8.52
CA THR A 155 -50.37 -10.07 8.97
C THR A 155 -50.52 -10.73 10.33
N LEU A 156 -50.66 -9.92 11.38
CA LEU A 156 -51.69 -10.15 12.39
C LEU A 156 -51.86 -8.86 13.19
N GLN A 157 -52.86 -8.11 12.73
CA GLN A 157 -53.71 -7.31 13.60
C GLN A 157 -54.29 -8.23 14.67
N LEU A 158 -53.94 -7.97 15.93
CA LEU A 158 -54.83 -8.01 17.09
C LEU A 158 -54.18 -7.19 18.20
#